data_AF-H2C6R1-F1
#
_entry.id   AF-H2C6R1-F1
#
_cell.length_a   1.000
_cell.length_b   1.000
_cell.length_c   1.000
_cell.angle_alpha   90.00
_cell.angle_beta   90.00
_cell.angle_gamma   90.00
#
_symmetry.space_group_name_H-M   'P 1'
#
loop_
_entity.id
_entity.type
_entity.pdbx_description
1 polymer ?
#
loop_
_entity_poly.entity_id
_entity_poly.type
_entity_poly.pdbx_seq_one_letter_code
_entity_poly.pdbx_strand_id
1 'polypeptide(L)'
;MLRVLKIEGSINEKDLIGFDGNCVTQILGELPSEALLRQACFFFFRYLEKRKIRNPSLFFLTLLAATDQIDEALSKYGQKRRYIIKCCKDSWEFPPTLIKNWEERIALSTNAIISIE
;
A
#
# COMPACT_ATOMS: atom_id res chain seq x y z
N MET A 1 -1.78 4.09 -12.14
CA MET A 1 -2.90 3.12 -12.18
C MET A 1 -2.86 2.19 -10.97
N LEU A 2 -3.99 1.96 -10.30
CA LEU A 2 -4.14 0.98 -9.20
C LEU A 2 -4.86 -0.27 -9.73
N ARG A 3 -4.32 -1.45 -9.44
CA ARG A 3 -4.94 -2.75 -9.73
C ARG A 3 -4.93 -3.62 -8.48
N VAL A 4 -6.05 -4.29 -8.23
CA VAL A 4 -6.22 -5.27 -7.15
C VAL A 4 -6.63 -6.59 -7.80
N LEU A 5 -5.85 -7.64 -7.55
CA LEU A 5 -6.12 -8.99 -8.05
C LEU A 5 -6.29 -9.93 -6.86
N LYS A 6 -7.26 -10.84 -6.93
CA LYS A 6 -7.40 -11.91 -5.94
C LYS A 6 -6.54 -13.09 -6.38
N ILE A 7 -5.84 -13.71 -5.43
CA ILE A 7 -5.01 -14.88 -5.68
C ILE A 7 -5.91 -16.13 -5.70
N GLU A 8 -5.96 -16.81 -6.83
CA GLU A 8 -6.62 -18.10 -7.01
C GLU A 8 -5.54 -19.18 -7.27
N GLY A 9 -5.02 -19.79 -6.20
CA GLY A 9 -4.02 -20.87 -6.28
C GLY A 9 -2.65 -20.51 -5.70
N SER A 10 -1.65 -21.35 -5.98
CA SER A 10 -0.27 -21.16 -5.51
C SER A 10 0.53 -20.31 -6.51
N ILE A 11 0.96 -19.13 -6.08
CA ILE A 11 1.77 -18.21 -6.88
C ILE A 11 3.17 -18.15 -6.26
N ASN A 12 4.21 -18.07 -7.08
CA ASN A 12 5.58 -17.87 -6.60
C ASN A 12 5.77 -16.38 -6.23
N GLU A 13 5.81 -16.07 -4.94
CA GLU A 13 5.52 -14.71 -4.43
C GLU A 13 6.72 -13.75 -4.42
N LYS A 14 7.93 -14.29 -4.32
CA LYS A 14 9.15 -13.48 -4.20
C LYS A 14 9.42 -12.63 -5.44
N ASP A 15 8.91 -13.06 -6.58
CA ASP A 15 9.08 -12.36 -7.85
C ASP A 15 8.01 -11.26 -8.07
N LEU A 16 6.96 -11.25 -7.24
CA LEU A 16 5.85 -10.30 -7.38
C LEU A 16 5.90 -9.15 -6.39
N ILE A 17 6.49 -9.33 -5.21
CA ILE A 17 6.68 -8.22 -4.27
C ILE A 17 7.91 -7.43 -4.70
N GLY A 18 7.72 -6.17 -5.08
CA GLY A 18 8.83 -5.41 -5.62
C GLY A 18 8.46 -4.01 -6.06
N PHE A 19 9.47 -3.29 -6.49
CA PHE A 19 9.35 -2.02 -7.18
C PHE A 19 10.26 -2.06 -8.41
N ASP A 20 9.69 -1.91 -9.60
CA ASP A 20 10.43 -1.99 -10.88
C ASP A 20 10.88 -0.61 -11.42
N GLY A 21 10.78 0.44 -10.60
CA GLY A 21 11.03 1.83 -11.01
C GLY A 21 9.76 2.56 -11.48
N ASN A 22 8.74 1.84 -11.92
CA ASN A 22 7.48 2.40 -12.39
C ASN A 22 6.29 1.95 -11.53
N CYS A 23 6.26 0.69 -11.13
CA CYS A 23 5.18 0.05 -10.40
C CYS A 23 5.69 -0.58 -9.10
N VAL A 24 4.98 -0.33 -8.01
CA VAL A 24 5.13 -1.07 -6.76
C VAL A 24 4.06 -2.14 -6.66
N THR A 25 4.46 -3.33 -6.24
CA THR A 25 3.56 -4.47 -6.08
C THR A 25 3.75 -5.06 -4.67
N GLN A 26 2.63 -5.35 -4.02
CA GLN A 26 2.59 -5.93 -2.68
C GLN A 26 1.52 -7.01 -2.58
N ILE A 27 1.76 -8.01 -1.74
CA ILE A 27 0.81 -9.08 -1.47
C ILE A 27 0.27 -8.90 -0.04
N LEU A 28 -1.05 -8.94 0.10
CA LEU A 28 -1.73 -8.75 1.38
C LEU A 28 -2.67 -9.92 1.70
N GLY A 29 -2.85 -10.21 2.98
CA GLY A 29 -3.84 -11.16 3.47
C GLY A 29 -5.26 -10.62 3.58
N GLU A 30 -5.37 -9.32 3.74
CA GLU A 30 -6.63 -8.59 3.82
C GLU A 30 -6.57 -7.40 2.87
N LEU A 31 -7.72 -7.00 2.33
CA LEU A 31 -7.84 -5.87 1.43
C LEU A 31 -8.11 -4.60 2.24
N PRO A 32 -7.22 -3.59 2.22
CA PRO A 32 -7.49 -2.28 2.80
C PRO A 32 -8.65 -1.58 2.07
N SER A 33 -9.19 -0.53 2.67
CA SER A 33 -10.20 0.27 2.00
C SER A 33 -9.67 0.92 0.71
N GLU A 34 -10.58 1.21 -0.22
CA GLU A 34 -10.20 1.82 -1.49
C GLU A 34 -9.54 3.19 -1.29
N ALA A 35 -10.03 4.00 -0.34
CA ALA A 35 -9.43 5.30 -0.06
C ALA A 35 -7.99 5.14 0.44
N LEU A 36 -7.74 4.17 1.33
CA LEU A 36 -6.41 3.91 1.87
C LEU A 36 -5.46 3.39 0.79
N LEU A 37 -5.93 2.49 -0.09
CA LEU A 37 -5.15 2.03 -1.25
C LEU A 37 -4.73 3.20 -2.14
N ARG A 38 -5.67 4.07 -2.50
CA ARG A 38 -5.41 5.24 -3.35
C ARG A 38 -4.42 6.21 -2.70
N GLN A 39 -4.62 6.51 -1.42
CA GLN A 39 -3.75 7.41 -0.66
C GLN A 39 -2.34 6.83 -0.51
N ALA A 40 -2.22 5.54 -0.19
CA ALA A 40 -0.93 4.86 -0.09
C ALA A 40 -0.17 4.91 -1.42
N CYS A 41 -0.85 4.70 -2.55
CA CYS A 41 -0.21 4.81 -3.87
C CYS A 41 0.23 6.25 -4.18
N PHE A 42 -0.60 7.24 -3.88
CA PHE A 42 -0.22 8.65 -4.03
C PHE A 42 1.02 8.98 -3.19
N PHE A 43 1.03 8.66 -1.89
CA PHE A 43 2.15 8.94 -1.00
C PHE A 43 3.40 8.16 -1.36
N PHE A 44 3.28 6.91 -1.77
CA PHE A 44 4.42 6.13 -2.22
C PHE A 44 5.20 6.85 -3.31
N PHE A 45 4.54 7.29 -4.38
CA PHE A 45 5.22 7.97 -5.49
C PHE A 45 5.59 9.43 -5.18
N ARG A 46 4.82 10.11 -4.32
CA ARG A 46 5.10 11.48 -3.87
C ARG A 46 6.36 11.55 -3.01
N TYR A 47 6.60 10.54 -2.18
CA TYR A 47 7.64 10.53 -1.15
C TYR A 47 8.67 9.43 -1.33
N LEU A 48 8.65 8.69 -2.44
CA LEU A 48 9.60 7.63 -2.73
C LEU A 48 11.05 8.05 -2.46
N GLU A 49 11.49 9.18 -2.98
CA GLU A 49 12.87 9.66 -2.85
C GLU A 49 13.22 10.18 -1.44
N LYS A 50 12.20 10.52 -0.62
CA LYS A 50 12.38 11.08 0.72
C LYS A 50 12.09 10.09 1.85
N ARG A 51 11.82 8.83 1.50
CA ARG A 51 11.41 7.79 2.45
C ARG A 51 12.50 7.47 3.47
N LYS A 52 12.10 7.27 4.73
CA LYS A 52 12.96 6.69 5.78
C LYS A 52 13.25 5.21 5.53
N ILE A 53 12.25 4.45 5.12
CA ILE A 53 12.37 3.01 4.86
C ILE A 53 13.01 2.78 3.48
N ARG A 54 14.27 2.31 3.48
CA ARG A 54 15.06 2.15 2.24
C ARG A 54 14.42 1.19 1.24
N ASN A 55 13.82 0.10 1.69
CA ASN A 55 13.17 -0.86 0.82
C ASN A 55 11.80 -0.31 0.34
N PRO A 56 11.60 -0.05 -0.96
CA PRO A 56 10.35 0.52 -1.46
C PRO A 56 9.12 -0.35 -1.17
N SER A 57 9.24 -1.67 -1.29
CA SER A 57 8.12 -2.58 -1.03
C SER A 57 7.70 -2.56 0.44
N LEU A 58 8.67 -2.46 1.37
CA LEU A 58 8.37 -2.31 2.80
C LEU A 58 7.78 -0.93 3.11
N PHE A 59 8.29 0.13 2.49
CA PHE A 59 7.70 1.47 2.61
C PHE A 59 6.24 1.49 2.12
N PHE A 60 5.96 0.81 1.01
CA PHE A 60 4.58 0.70 0.52
C PHE A 60 3.71 -0.13 1.47
N LEU A 61 4.24 -1.20 2.07
CA LEU A 61 3.52 -2.00 3.06
C LEU A 61 3.13 -1.17 4.29
N THR A 62 4.04 -0.34 4.80
CA THR A 62 3.77 0.53 5.95
C THR A 62 2.70 1.57 5.64
N LEU A 63 2.69 2.12 4.41
CA LEU A 63 1.62 3.01 3.96
C LEU A 63 0.26 2.29 3.87
N LEU A 64 0.25 1.04 3.40
CA LEU A 64 -0.99 0.24 3.35
C LEU A 64 -1.50 -0.11 4.76
N ALA A 65 -0.60 -0.26 5.72
CA ALA A 65 -0.91 -0.55 7.11
C ALA A 65 -1.28 0.68 7.95
N ALA A 66 -0.98 1.90 7.44
CA ALA A 66 -1.10 3.16 8.16
C ALA A 66 -0.29 3.18 9.47
N THR A 67 0.94 2.66 9.42
CA THR A 67 1.92 2.64 10.51
C THR A 67 3.32 2.88 9.95
N ASP A 68 4.26 3.35 10.77
CA ASP A 68 5.69 3.48 10.42
C ASP A 68 6.49 2.25 10.87
N GLN A 69 5.85 1.34 11.62
CA GLN A 69 6.46 0.12 12.14
C GLN A 69 6.30 -1.04 11.15
N ILE A 70 7.42 -1.53 10.62
CA ILE A 70 7.45 -2.63 9.65
C ILE A 70 6.85 -3.91 10.24
N ASP A 71 7.16 -4.22 11.50
CA ASP A 71 6.71 -5.45 12.16
C ASP A 71 5.19 -5.46 12.36
N GLU A 72 4.59 -4.30 12.67
CA GLU A 72 3.14 -4.15 12.76
C GLU A 72 2.50 -4.34 11.37
N ALA A 73 3.07 -3.73 10.33
CA ALA A 73 2.58 -3.86 8.97
C ALA A 73 2.64 -5.31 8.45
N LEU A 74 3.73 -6.02 8.75
CA LEU A 74 3.89 -7.45 8.47
C LEU A 74 2.93 -8.31 9.27
N SER A 75 2.67 -7.97 10.53
CA SER A 75 1.69 -8.71 11.35
C SER A 75 0.28 -8.56 10.81
N LYS A 76 -0.09 -7.35 10.37
CA LYS A 76 -1.41 -7.02 9.83
C LYS A 76 -1.67 -7.66 8.48
N TYR A 77 -0.72 -7.58 7.55
CA TYR A 77 -0.93 -8.00 6.16
C TYR A 77 -0.06 -9.15 5.65
N GLY A 78 1.00 -9.51 6.37
CA GLY A 78 1.87 -10.63 6.01
C GLY A 78 1.24 -12.00 6.29
N GLN A 79 0.15 -12.06 7.05
CA GLN A 79 -0.58 -13.30 7.31
C GLN A 79 -1.63 -13.57 6.23
N LYS A 80 -1.53 -14.74 5.59
CA LYS A 80 -2.38 -15.18 4.46
C LYS A 80 -2.15 -14.31 3.22
N ARG A 81 -2.24 -14.91 2.03
CA ARG A 81 -1.86 -14.25 0.77
C ARG A 81 -3.04 -14.31 -0.17
N ARG A 82 -3.89 -13.28 -0.12
CA ARG A 82 -5.19 -13.29 -0.79
C ARG A 82 -5.28 -12.26 -1.90
N TYR A 83 -4.56 -11.16 -1.79
CA TYR A 83 -4.67 -10.04 -2.71
C TYR A 83 -3.30 -9.58 -3.19
N ILE A 84 -3.19 -9.30 -4.49
CA ILE A 84 -2.05 -8.61 -5.10
C ILE A 84 -2.49 -7.17 -5.37
N ILE A 85 -1.77 -6.23 -4.80
CA ILE A 85 -1.96 -4.79 -5.00
C ILE A 85 -0.81 -4.30 -5.88
N LYS A 86 -1.14 -3.73 -7.03
CA LYS A 86 -0.16 -3.13 -7.94
C LYS A 86 -0.51 -1.66 -8.20
N CYS A 87 0.45 -0.78 -7.95
CA CYS A 87 0.34 0.65 -8.21
C CYS A 87 1.47 1.16 -9.09
N CYS A 88 1.12 1.74 -10.23
CA CYS A 88 2.06 2.25 -11.24
C CYS A 88 2.00 3.77 -11.39
N LYS A 89 3.15 4.42 -11.58
CA LYS A 89 3.34 5.86 -11.78
C LYS A 89 2.63 6.37 -13.04
N ASP A 90 1.32 6.50 -12.98
CA ASP A 90 0.49 7.20 -13.96
C ASP A 90 -0.08 8.48 -13.33
N SER A 91 -0.81 9.27 -14.11
CA SER A 91 -1.59 10.41 -13.60
C SER A 91 -2.56 9.93 -12.51
N TRP A 92 -2.22 10.19 -11.25
CA TRP A 92 -3.03 9.84 -10.08
C TRP A 92 -4.20 10.81 -9.90
N GLU A 93 -5.01 10.94 -10.94
CA GLU A 93 -6.31 11.60 -10.86
C GLU A 93 -7.32 10.56 -10.39
N PHE A 94 -7.40 10.42 -9.07
CA PHE A 94 -8.41 9.60 -8.45
C PHE A 94 -9.69 10.43 -8.27
N PRO A 95 -10.86 9.96 -8.73
CA PRO A 95 -12.10 10.61 -8.37
C PRO A 95 -12.26 10.62 -6.85
N PRO A 96 -12.99 11.59 -6.28
CA PRO A 96 -13.27 11.63 -4.84
C PRO A 96 -13.81 10.28 -4.35
N THR A 97 -13.23 9.76 -3.27
CA THR A 97 -13.69 8.53 -2.62
C THR A 97 -14.42 8.90 -1.33
N LEU A 98 -15.57 8.25 -1.09
CA LEU A 98 -16.30 8.37 0.16
C LEU A 98 -15.59 7.58 1.26
N ILE A 99 -15.28 8.26 2.37
CA ILE A 99 -14.81 7.63 3.61
C ILE A 99 -16.01 6.96 4.27
N LYS A 100 -15.92 5.65 4.48
CA LYS A 100 -17.05 4.80 4.90
C LYS A 100 -17.25 4.76 6.41
N ASN A 101 -16.16 4.84 7.18
CA ASN A 101 -16.21 4.70 8.63
C ASN A 101 -15.09 5.46 9.36
N TRP A 102 -15.17 5.46 10.69
CA TRP A 102 -14.24 6.17 11.56
C TRP A 102 -12.83 5.57 11.53
N GLU A 103 -12.73 4.25 11.46
CA GLU A 103 -11.47 3.52 11.38
C GLU A 103 -10.68 3.87 10.12
N GLU A 104 -11.38 3.97 8.98
CA GLU A 104 -10.80 4.42 7.72
C GLU A 104 -10.31 5.86 7.82
N ARG A 105 -11.07 6.75 8.47
CA ARG A 105 -10.66 8.14 8.69
C ARG A 105 -9.39 8.24 9.54
N ILE A 106 -9.29 7.44 10.60
CA ILE A 106 -8.07 7.37 11.42
C ILE A 106 -6.91 6.89 10.56
N ALA A 107 -7.06 5.76 9.86
CA ALA A 107 -5.99 5.20 9.03
C ALA A 107 -5.48 6.21 7.99
N LEU A 108 -6.38 6.88 7.27
CA LEU A 108 -6.02 7.91 6.29
C LEU A 108 -5.26 9.09 6.92
N SER A 109 -5.63 9.48 8.13
CA SER A 109 -5.01 10.61 8.84
C SER A 109 -3.63 10.24 9.36
N THR A 110 -3.51 9.07 10.00
CA THR A 110 -2.23 8.52 10.47
C THR A 110 -1.24 8.38 9.32
N ASN A 111 -1.70 7.85 8.18
CA ASN A 111 -0.87 7.67 7.00
C ASN A 111 -0.38 9.01 6.42
N ALA A 112 -1.24 10.04 6.44
CA ALA A 112 -0.85 11.38 6.02
C ALA A 112 0.25 11.97 6.91
N ILE A 113 0.15 11.81 8.23
CA ILE A 113 1.16 12.28 9.18
C ILE A 113 2.49 11.55 8.92
N ILE A 114 2.48 10.23 8.90
CA ILE A 114 3.68 9.39 8.74
C ILE A 114 4.37 9.63 7.39
N SER A 115 3.59 9.88 6.33
CA SER A 115 4.16 10.08 4.99
C SER A 115 4.97 11.37 4.82
N ILE A 116 4.78 12.35 5.71
CA ILE A 116 5.41 13.67 5.65
C ILE A 116 6.66 13.75 6.52
N GLU A 117 6.74 12.92 7.58
CA GLU A 117 7.84 12.90 8.55
C GLU A 117 9.06 12.11 8.10
#